data_AF-A0A2H0VBM1-F1
#
_entry.id   AF-A0A2H0VBM1-F1
#
_cell.length_a   1.000
_cell.length_b   1.000
_cell.length_c   1.000
_cell.angle_alpha   90.00
_cell.angle_beta   90.00
_cell.angle_gamma   90.00
#
_symmetry.space_group_name_H-M   'P 1'
#
loop_
_entity.id
_entity.type
_entity.pdbx_description
1 polymer ?
#
loop_
_entity_poly.entity_id
_entity_poly.type
_entity_poly.pdbx_seq_one_letter_code
_entity_poly.pdbx_strand_id
1 'polypeptide(L)'
;MRENSKNKGLKKSLYLFLSSLLGVLLFLVLHRIVVFFYLYISDSGLVSSGNGLGYLYFLAIDYFTLIITLMLGAWYGIWLGIYWYEKVYEEGSHNGLAAHIVENYWPKKKFSGYRLDTKIKLAQKKLEADLWELEGLTKKVSVKSSTVPSPNPVKRKVVRKQAPKRLKKS
;
A
#
# COMPACT_ATOMS: atom_id res chain seq x y z
N MET A 1 -16.35 0.80 -8.11
CA MET A 1 -14.94 1.20 -7.89
C MET A 1 -14.70 2.22 -6.75
N ARG A 2 -15.72 2.70 -6.01
CA ARG A 2 -15.51 3.67 -4.90
C ARG A 2 -15.24 3.04 -3.52
N GLU A 3 -15.51 1.75 -3.30
CA GLU A 3 -15.30 1.12 -1.98
C GLU A 3 -13.82 0.97 -1.58
N ASN A 4 -12.91 0.83 -2.54
CA ASN A 4 -11.48 0.65 -2.24
C ASN A 4 -10.79 1.91 -1.66
N SER A 5 -11.41 3.09 -1.74
CA SER A 5 -10.86 4.33 -1.18
C SER A 5 -11.08 4.44 0.33
N LYS A 6 -12.27 4.06 0.84
CA LYS A 6 -12.60 4.17 2.28
C LYS A 6 -11.72 3.27 3.14
N ASN A 7 -11.42 2.06 2.64
CA ASN A 7 -10.58 1.10 3.37
C ASN A 7 -9.11 1.53 3.51
N LYS A 8 -8.60 2.43 2.64
CA LYS A 8 -7.23 2.94 2.76
C LYS A 8 -7.10 3.94 3.90
N GLY A 9 -8.12 4.80 4.09
CA GLY A 9 -8.14 5.77 5.18
C GLY A 9 -8.16 5.13 6.57
N LEU A 10 -9.01 4.11 6.76
CA LEU A 10 -9.13 3.40 8.04
C LEU A 10 -7.82 2.68 8.44
N LYS A 11 -7.11 2.10 7.47
CA LYS A 11 -5.82 1.44 7.74
C LYS A 11 -4.75 2.44 8.17
N LYS A 12 -4.68 3.61 7.51
CA LYS A 12 -3.74 4.67 7.86
C LYS A 12 -4.04 5.25 9.24
N SER A 13 -5.30 5.50 9.57
CA SER A 13 -5.67 5.99 10.90
C SER A 13 -5.39 4.97 12.00
N LEU A 14 -5.68 3.68 11.75
CA LEU A 14 -5.38 2.61 12.70
C LEU A 14 -3.88 2.47 12.96
N TYR A 15 -3.06 2.54 11.90
CA TYR A 15 -1.60 2.49 12.01
C TYR A 15 -1.05 3.65 12.85
N LEU A 16 -1.50 4.87 12.56
CA LEU A 16 -1.10 6.06 13.32
C LEU A 16 -1.56 5.99 14.78
N PHE A 17 -2.76 5.45 15.03
CA PHE A 17 -3.26 5.23 16.39
C PHE A 17 -2.39 4.23 17.15
N LEU A 18 -2.06 3.08 16.54
CA LEU A 18 -1.17 2.09 17.15
C LEU A 18 0.23 2.67 17.41
N SER A 19 0.76 3.45 16.48
CA SER A 19 2.08 4.09 16.62
C SER A 19 2.10 5.14 17.73
N SER A 20 1.03 5.94 17.86
CA SER A 20 0.85 6.87 18.96
C SER A 20 0.78 6.15 20.30
N LEU A 21 -0.01 5.08 20.39
CA LEU A 21 -0.14 4.26 21.60
C LEU A 21 1.20 3.61 21.99
N LEU A 22 1.96 3.14 21.00
CA LEU A 22 3.30 2.60 21.22
C LEU A 22 4.28 3.67 21.73
N GLY A 23 4.23 4.88 21.16
CA GLY A 23 5.05 6.01 21.60
C GLY A 23 4.76 6.41 23.06
N VAL A 24 3.48 6.49 23.42
CA VAL A 24 3.07 6.73 24.81
C VAL A 24 3.57 5.63 25.75
N LEU A 25 3.41 4.36 25.35
CA LEU A 25 3.87 3.22 26.15
C LEU A 25 5.39 3.25 26.38
N LEU A 26 6.17 3.55 25.33
CA LEU A 26 7.63 3.65 25.41
C LEU A 26 8.05 4.74 26.40
N PHE A 27 7.43 5.91 26.32
CA PHE A 27 7.72 7.03 27.20
C PHE A 27 7.29 6.76 28.65
N LEU A 28 6.18 6.06 28.88
CA LEU A 28 5.79 5.62 30.23
C LEU A 28 6.82 4.68 30.86
N VAL A 29 7.35 3.74 30.08
CA VAL A 29 8.43 2.84 30.56
C VAL A 29 9.69 3.64 30.87
N LEU A 30 10.08 4.57 29.98
CA LEU A 30 11.24 5.43 30.20
C LEU A 30 11.10 6.28 31.46
N HIS A 31 9.93 6.90 31.66
CA HIS A 31 9.63 7.66 32.87
C HIS A 31 9.72 6.79 34.13
N ARG A 32 9.19 5.56 34.09
CA ARG A 32 9.31 4.64 35.23
C ARG A 32 10.75 4.24 35.53
N ILE A 33 11.57 4.06 34.49
CA ILE A 33 13.01 3.81 34.66
C ILE A 33 13.67 5.02 35.34
N VAL A 34 13.38 6.24 34.91
CA VAL A 34 13.94 7.46 35.52
C VAL A 34 13.53 7.60 37.00
N VAL A 35 12.26 7.36 37.32
CA VAL A 35 11.78 7.40 38.72
C VAL A 35 12.47 6.33 39.56
N PHE A 36 12.63 5.12 39.02
CA PHE A 36 13.34 4.05 39.71
C PHE A 36 14.81 4.41 39.97
N PHE A 37 15.51 4.95 38.97
CA PHE A 37 16.88 5.44 39.14
C PHE A 37 16.98 6.56 40.18
N TYR A 38 16.03 7.49 40.18
CA TYR A 38 15.97 8.54 41.19
C TYR A 38 15.84 7.98 42.61
N LEU A 39 14.91 7.04 42.82
CA LEU A 39 14.72 6.39 44.12
C LEU A 39 15.97 5.59 44.53
N TYR A 40 16.60 4.89 43.60
CA TYR A 40 17.83 4.13 43.85
C TYR A 40 18.98 5.05 44.29
N ILE A 41 19.16 6.20 43.62
CA ILE A 41 20.18 7.19 43.99
C ILE A 41 19.84 7.83 45.34
N SER A 42 18.56 8.13 45.61
CA SER A 42 18.13 8.68 46.89
C SER A 42 18.40 7.71 48.05
N ASP A 43 18.24 6.41 47.84
CA ASP A 43 18.47 5.39 48.87
C ASP A 43 19.97 5.17 49.14
N SER A 44 20.81 5.37 48.12
CA SER A 44 22.27 5.20 48.22
C SER A 44 23.00 6.22 49.12
N GLY A 45 22.29 7.18 49.72
CA GLY A 45 22.86 8.16 50.65
C GLY A 45 23.77 9.23 50.01
N LEU A 46 23.95 9.20 48.68
CA LEU A 46 24.72 10.19 47.92
C LEU A 46 24.09 11.58 47.93
N VAL A 47 22.77 11.65 48.09
CA VAL A 47 22.02 12.90 48.21
C VAL A 47 21.69 13.08 49.68
N SER A 48 22.61 13.69 50.43
CA SER A 48 22.38 14.06 51.83
C SER A 48 21.15 14.97 51.89
N SER A 49 20.06 14.45 52.47
CA SER A 49 18.72 15.04 52.59
C SER A 49 18.70 16.32 53.44
N GLY A 50 19.44 17.34 53.03
CA GLY A 50 19.56 18.61 53.75
C GLY A 50 18.37 19.55 53.55
N ASN A 51 17.65 19.41 52.43
CA ASN A 51 16.43 20.17 52.17
C ASN A 51 15.29 19.19 51.94
N GLY A 52 14.52 18.94 53.00
CA GLY A 52 13.30 18.14 52.96
C GLY A 52 12.26 18.79 52.05
N LEU A 53 12.38 18.60 50.74
CA LEU A 53 11.26 18.79 49.83
C LEU A 53 10.16 17.84 50.32
N GLY A 54 9.08 18.40 50.86
CA GLY A 54 8.00 17.62 51.42
C GLY A 54 7.48 16.61 50.39
N TYR A 55 7.05 15.44 50.86
CA TYR A 55 6.49 14.35 50.04
C TYR A 55 5.48 14.82 48.97
N LEU A 56 4.70 15.86 49.28
CA LEU A 56 3.77 16.50 48.35
C LEU A 56 4.44 17.13 47.12
N TYR A 57 5.61 17.74 47.27
CA TYR A 57 6.36 18.30 46.13
C TYR A 57 6.85 17.21 45.20
N PHE A 58 7.33 16.09 45.76
CA PHE A 58 7.76 14.95 44.95
C PHE A 58 6.60 14.35 44.14
N LEU A 59 5.44 14.16 44.78
CA LEU A 59 4.22 13.72 44.10
C LEU A 59 3.77 14.67 42.99
N ALA A 60 3.83 15.99 43.23
CA ALA A 60 3.44 16.99 42.24
C ALA A 60 4.37 16.96 41.01
N ILE A 61 5.68 16.82 41.23
CA ILE A 61 6.67 16.70 40.15
C ILE A 61 6.47 15.40 39.37
N ASP A 62 6.23 14.28 40.04
CA ASP A 62 5.95 12.99 39.38
C ASP A 62 4.70 13.09 38.49
N TYR A 63 3.61 13.67 38.99
CA TYR A 63 2.41 13.91 38.18
C TYR A 63 2.65 14.82 36.99
N PHE A 64 3.38 15.92 37.18
CA PHE A 64 3.65 16.88 36.11
C PHE A 64 4.54 16.26 35.02
N THR A 65 5.58 15.54 35.42
CA THR A 65 6.47 14.81 34.50
C THR A 65 5.74 13.69 33.77
N LEU A 66 4.77 13.02 34.41
CA LEU A 66 3.89 12.05 33.77
C LEU A 66 3.06 12.68 32.66
N ILE A 67 2.43 13.83 32.92
CA ILE A 67 1.64 14.55 31.90
C ILE A 67 2.52 14.94 30.70
N ILE A 68 3.71 15.49 30.96
CA ILE A 68 4.68 15.84 29.90
C ILE A 68 5.09 14.59 29.12
N THR A 69 5.36 13.50 29.82
CA THR A 69 5.73 12.20 29.23
C THR A 69 4.64 11.68 28.31
N LEU A 70 3.37 11.77 28.70
CA LEU A 70 2.24 11.39 27.85
C LEU A 70 2.14 12.27 26.61
N MET A 71 2.28 13.60 26.75
CA MET A 71 2.23 14.53 25.61
C MET A 71 3.38 14.28 24.63
N LEU A 72 4.61 14.14 25.13
CA LEU A 72 5.79 13.85 24.32
C LEU A 72 5.71 12.47 23.66
N GLY A 73 5.23 11.46 24.40
CA GLY A 73 5.05 10.10 23.88
C GLY A 73 4.01 10.04 22.75
N ALA A 74 2.88 10.73 22.90
CA ALA A 74 1.86 10.82 21.86
C ALA A 74 2.38 11.58 20.63
N TRP A 75 3.02 12.74 20.85
CA TRP A 75 3.63 13.54 19.77
C TRP A 75 4.68 12.73 19.00
N TYR A 76 5.61 12.10 19.72
CA TYR A 76 6.65 11.26 19.13
C TYR A 76 6.07 10.05 18.41
N GLY A 77 5.08 9.37 18.98
CA GLY A 77 4.44 8.21 18.37
C GLY A 77 3.69 8.55 17.07
N ILE A 78 3.07 9.74 16.99
CA ILE A 78 2.47 10.26 15.75
C ILE A 78 3.55 10.54 14.71
N TRP A 79 4.61 11.27 15.10
CA TRP A 79 5.72 11.60 14.20
C TRP A 79 6.39 10.34 13.63
N LEU A 80 6.70 9.37 14.51
CA LEU A 80 7.27 8.09 14.13
C LEU A 80 6.33 7.29 13.20
N GLY A 81 5.02 7.34 13.48
CA GLY A 81 4.01 6.69 12.66
C GLY A 81 3.94 7.29 11.25
N ILE A 82 4.03 8.61 11.10
CA ILE A 82 4.05 9.25 9.78
C ILE A 82 5.33 8.86 9.03
N TYR A 83 6.49 8.97 9.69
CA TYR A 83 7.80 8.65 9.10
C TYR A 83 7.87 7.20 8.61
N TRP A 84 7.48 6.24 9.45
CA TRP A 84 7.50 4.83 9.07
C TRP A 84 6.41 4.46 8.06
N TYR A 85 5.24 5.10 8.12
CA TYR A 85 4.20 4.87 7.13
C TYR A 85 4.68 5.24 5.73
N GLU A 86 5.31 6.40 5.57
CA GLU A 86 5.91 6.84 4.31
C GLU A 86 7.00 5.86 3.84
N LYS A 87 7.92 5.49 4.73
CA LYS A 87 8.99 4.52 4.43
C LYS A 87 8.48 3.14 4.00
N VAL A 88 7.42 2.63 4.64
CA VAL A 88 6.93 1.26 4.37
C VAL A 88 6.00 1.20 3.15
N TYR A 89 5.15 2.21 2.96
CA TYR A 89 4.07 2.16 1.97
C TYR A 89 4.32 3.03 0.73
N GLU A 90 5.08 4.13 0.84
CA GLU A 90 5.29 5.05 -0.28
C GLU A 90 6.63 4.80 -0.97
N GLU A 91 7.69 4.48 -0.22
CA GLU A 91 9.01 4.25 -0.82
C GLU A 91 9.17 2.88 -1.50
N GLY A 92 8.29 1.90 -1.27
CA GLY A 92 8.05 0.72 -2.12
C GLY A 92 9.24 -0.17 -2.57
N SER A 93 10.49 0.15 -2.24
CA SER A 93 11.66 -0.35 -2.96
C SER A 93 12.95 -0.20 -2.15
N HIS A 94 12.98 -0.61 -0.88
CA HIS A 94 14.26 -0.94 -0.24
C HIS A 94 14.18 -2.30 0.43
N ASN A 95 15.08 -3.17 -0.01
CA ASN A 95 15.35 -4.53 0.47
C ASN A 95 15.80 -4.50 1.94
N GLY A 96 14.92 -4.15 2.87
CA GLY A 96 15.18 -4.26 4.30
C GLY A 96 15.11 -5.70 4.77
N LEU A 97 15.68 -6.00 5.95
CA LEU A 97 15.65 -7.33 6.59
C LEU A 97 14.26 -7.99 6.59
N ALA A 98 13.19 -7.19 6.75
CA ALA A 98 11.82 -7.66 6.67
C ALA A 98 11.43 -8.19 5.27
N ALA A 99 11.91 -7.58 4.18
CA ALA A 99 11.71 -8.08 2.83
C ALA A 99 12.46 -9.41 2.62
N HIS A 100 13.66 -9.53 3.16
CA HIS A 100 14.44 -10.77 3.08
C HIS A 100 13.83 -11.93 3.87
N ILE A 101 13.22 -11.66 5.04
CA ILE A 101 12.50 -12.67 5.84
C ILE A 101 11.19 -13.06 5.15
N VAL A 102 10.43 -12.09 4.64
CA VAL A 102 9.17 -12.39 3.94
C VAL A 102 9.42 -13.12 2.63
N GLU A 103 10.46 -12.77 1.87
CA GLU A 103 10.79 -13.45 0.61
C GLU A 103 11.31 -14.88 0.82
N ASN A 104 12.07 -15.14 1.90
CA ASN A 104 12.58 -16.48 2.20
C ASN A 104 11.54 -17.40 2.86
N TYR A 105 10.69 -16.90 3.76
CA TYR A 105 9.76 -17.74 4.53
C TYR A 105 8.33 -17.73 4.00
N TRP A 106 7.94 -16.69 3.28
CA TRP A 106 6.65 -16.60 2.60
C TRP A 106 6.88 -16.37 1.11
N PRO A 107 7.28 -17.42 0.35
CA PRO A 107 7.40 -17.30 -1.08
C PRO A 107 6.02 -16.88 -1.60
N LYS A 108 5.90 -15.60 -1.97
CA LYS A 108 4.76 -15.12 -2.71
C LYS A 108 4.77 -15.97 -3.96
N LYS A 109 3.81 -16.90 -4.07
CA LYS A 109 3.42 -17.44 -5.37
C LYS A 109 3.15 -16.20 -6.20
N LYS A 110 4.12 -15.81 -7.04
CA LYS A 110 3.97 -14.75 -8.00
C LYS A 110 2.70 -15.15 -8.74
N PHE A 111 1.59 -14.46 -8.46
CA PHE A 111 0.44 -14.49 -9.34
C PHE A 111 0.96 -13.82 -10.60
N SER A 112 1.54 -14.66 -11.45
CA SER A 112 2.11 -14.34 -12.73
C SER A 112 0.96 -13.79 -13.58
N GLY A 113 0.76 -12.47 -13.50
CA GLY A 113 0.12 -11.69 -14.56
C GLY A 113 0.84 -11.85 -15.91
N TYR A 114 2.01 -12.48 -15.93
CA TYR A 114 2.84 -12.78 -17.10
C TYR A 114 2.43 -14.05 -17.87
N ARG A 115 1.13 -14.28 -18.08
CA ARG A 115 0.68 -15.22 -19.12
C ARG A 115 -0.35 -14.67 -20.09
N LEU A 116 -0.86 -13.44 -19.90
CA LEU A 116 -1.71 -12.83 -20.92
C LEU A 116 -0.84 -12.25 -22.04
N ASP A 117 0.17 -11.44 -21.72
CA ASP A 117 0.96 -10.73 -22.73
C ASP A 117 1.79 -11.67 -23.61
N THR A 118 2.30 -12.76 -23.04
CA THR A 118 3.01 -13.79 -23.81
C THR A 118 2.06 -14.59 -24.69
N LYS A 119 0.84 -14.88 -24.25
CA LYS A 119 -0.20 -15.51 -25.08
C LYS A 119 -0.71 -14.57 -26.17
N ILE A 120 -0.84 -13.27 -25.90
CA ILE A 120 -1.23 -12.26 -26.88
C ILE A 120 -0.15 -12.11 -27.95
N LYS A 121 1.14 -12.05 -27.56
CA LYS A 121 2.26 -12.02 -28.52
C LYS A 121 2.36 -13.30 -29.35
N LEU A 122 2.13 -14.47 -28.75
CA LEU A 122 2.08 -15.75 -29.47
C LEU A 122 0.89 -15.82 -30.44
N ALA A 123 -0.28 -15.31 -30.03
CA ALA A 123 -1.46 -15.24 -30.88
C ALA A 123 -1.27 -14.25 -32.04
N GLN A 124 -0.67 -13.08 -31.81
CA GLN A 124 -0.30 -12.13 -32.87
C GLN A 124 0.67 -12.74 -33.87
N LYS A 125 1.73 -13.39 -33.40
CA LYS A 125 2.73 -14.01 -34.28
C LYS A 125 2.14 -15.14 -35.12
N LYS A 126 1.18 -15.89 -34.56
CA LYS A 126 0.46 -16.95 -35.30
C LYS A 126 -0.48 -16.36 -36.36
N LEU A 127 -1.16 -15.26 -36.04
CA LEU A 127 -2.07 -14.58 -36.96
C LEU A 127 -1.31 -13.89 -38.12
N GLU A 128 -0.11 -13.36 -37.87
CA GLU A 128 0.79 -12.85 -38.91
C GLU A 128 1.31 -13.95 -39.85
N ALA A 129 1.65 -15.13 -39.30
CA ALA A 129 2.06 -16.28 -40.12
C ALA A 129 0.92 -16.78 -41.02
N ASP A 130 -0.29 -16.91 -40.47
CA ASP A 130 -1.47 -17.34 -41.23
C ASP A 130 -1.83 -16.32 -42.34
N LEU A 131 -1.67 -15.01 -42.08
CA LEU A 131 -1.85 -13.95 -43.09
C LEU A 131 -0.84 -14.06 -44.24
N TRP A 132 0.42 -14.39 -43.92
CA TRP A 132 1.47 -14.52 -44.93
C TRP A 132 1.28 -15.76 -45.82
N GLU A 133 0.77 -16.86 -45.26
CA GLU A 133 0.38 -18.05 -46.04
C GLU A 133 -0.82 -17.76 -46.96
N LEU A 134 -1.81 -17.02 -46.48
CA LEU A 134 -2.96 -16.58 -47.28
C LEU A 134 -2.54 -15.67 -48.45
N GLU A 135 -1.57 -14.78 -48.26
CA GLU A 135 -1.05 -13.91 -49.31
C GLU A 135 -0.28 -14.70 -50.39
N GLY A 136 0.45 -15.74 -49.98
CA GLY A 136 1.06 -16.69 -50.92
C GLY A 136 0.02 -17.46 -51.75
N LEU A 137 -1.12 -17.81 -51.16
CA LEU A 137 -2.22 -18.51 -51.82
C LEU A 137 -3.02 -17.61 -52.75
N THR A 138 -3.34 -16.37 -52.37
CA THR A 138 -4.04 -15.41 -53.25
C THR A 138 -3.21 -15.06 -54.48
N LYS A 139 -1.89 -14.95 -54.34
CA LYS A 139 -0.97 -14.74 -55.47
C LYS A 139 -0.92 -15.94 -56.43
N LYS A 140 -1.06 -17.17 -55.91
CA LYS A 140 -1.19 -18.39 -56.74
C LYS A 140 -2.56 -18.53 -57.41
N VAL A 141 -3.64 -18.12 -56.74
CA VAL A 141 -5.00 -18.15 -57.31
C VAL A 141 -5.19 -17.06 -58.38
N SER A 142 -4.55 -15.90 -58.23
CA SER A 142 -4.52 -14.82 -59.23
C SER A 142 -3.93 -15.23 -60.59
N VAL A 143 -3.16 -16.32 -60.66
CA VAL A 143 -2.59 -16.83 -61.93
C VAL A 143 -3.54 -17.84 -62.61
N LYS A 144 -4.59 -18.33 -61.93
CA LYS A 144 -5.52 -19.35 -62.46
C LYS A 144 -6.97 -18.91 -62.65
N SER A 145 -7.35 -17.67 -62.33
CA SER A 145 -8.71 -17.17 -62.54
C SER A 145 -8.78 -16.15 -63.68
N SER A 146 -8.52 -16.60 -64.91
CA SER A 146 -9.15 -15.95 -66.06
C SER A 146 -10.60 -16.42 -66.13
N THR A 147 -11.51 -15.44 -66.10
CA THR A 147 -12.88 -15.50 -66.64
C THR A 147 -13.97 -16.12 -65.74
N VAL A 148 -14.53 -15.32 -64.82
CA VAL A 148 -15.95 -15.46 -64.39
C VAL A 148 -16.55 -14.04 -64.24
N PRO A 149 -17.76 -13.77 -64.76
CA PRO A 149 -18.32 -12.42 -64.76
C PRO A 149 -18.90 -12.01 -63.40
N SER A 150 -18.81 -10.70 -63.16
CA SER A 150 -19.29 -9.92 -62.01
C SER A 150 -20.75 -10.21 -61.63
N PRO A 151 -21.06 -10.53 -60.36
CA PRO A 151 -22.40 -10.44 -59.82
C PRO A 151 -22.68 -9.05 -59.25
N ASN A 152 -23.83 -8.51 -59.65
CA ASN A 152 -24.39 -7.22 -59.28
C ASN A 152 -24.31 -6.86 -57.78
N PRO A 153 -24.11 -5.58 -57.44
CA PRO A 153 -24.06 -5.13 -56.05
C PRO A 153 -25.43 -5.17 -55.38
N VAL A 154 -25.59 -6.05 -54.39
CA VAL A 154 -26.75 -6.09 -53.50
C VAL A 154 -26.71 -4.91 -52.53
N LYS A 155 -27.65 -3.98 -52.67
CA LYS A 155 -27.87 -2.85 -51.74
C LYS A 155 -28.25 -3.37 -50.35
N ARG A 156 -27.30 -3.40 -49.41
CA ARG A 156 -27.60 -3.67 -47.99
C ARG A 156 -28.22 -2.42 -47.34
N LYS A 157 -29.47 -2.56 -46.93
CA LYS A 157 -30.23 -1.58 -46.14
C LYS A 157 -29.66 -1.53 -44.72
N VAL A 158 -29.04 -0.40 -44.36
CA VAL A 158 -28.52 -0.16 -43.01
C VAL A 158 -29.70 0.10 -42.06
N VAL A 159 -30.01 -0.86 -41.20
CA VAL A 159 -30.98 -0.67 -40.11
C VAL A 159 -30.24 -0.08 -38.91
N ARG A 160 -30.42 1.22 -38.71
CA ARG A 160 -29.88 1.98 -37.58
C ARG A 160 -30.68 1.62 -36.31
N LYS A 161 -30.11 0.78 -35.44
CA LYS A 161 -30.66 0.54 -34.10
C LYS A 161 -30.53 1.81 -33.25
N GLN A 162 -31.67 2.37 -32.84
CA GLN A 162 -31.71 3.45 -31.85
C GLN A 162 -31.43 2.90 -30.46
N ALA A 163 -30.58 3.59 -29.69
CA ALA A 163 -30.30 3.29 -28.30
C ALA A 163 -31.35 3.95 -27.37
N PRO A 164 -31.81 3.27 -26.30
CA PRO A 164 -32.77 3.85 -25.37
C PRO A 164 -32.12 4.88 -24.43
N LYS A 165 -32.77 6.04 -24.32
CA LYS A 165 -32.48 7.13 -23.37
C LYS A 165 -32.54 6.61 -21.93
N ARG A 166 -31.46 6.80 -21.16
CA ARG A 166 -31.46 6.62 -19.69
C ARG A 166 -32.23 7.75 -19.01
N LEU A 167 -33.27 7.39 -18.28
CA LEU A 167 -33.99 8.22 -17.33
C LEU A 167 -33.05 8.64 -16.18
N LYS A 168 -32.94 9.95 -15.93
CA LYS A 168 -32.42 10.52 -14.69
C LYS A 168 -33.49 10.33 -13.61
N LYS A 169 -33.13 9.71 -12.48
CA LYS A 169 -33.89 9.82 -11.23
C LYS A 169 -33.28 10.94 -10.39
N SER A 170 -34.17 11.85 -9.96
CA SER A 170 -33.97 12.89 -8.95
C SER A 170 -33.71 12.30 -7.58
#